data_AF-A0A1V9DQ65-F1
#
_entry.id   AF-A0A1V9DQ65-F1
#
_cell.length_a   1.000
_cell.length_b   1.000
_cell.length_c   1.000
_cell.angle_alpha   90.00
_cell.angle_beta   90.00
_cell.angle_gamma   90.00
#
_symmetry.space_group_name_H-M   'P 1'
#
loop_
_entity.id
_entity.type
_entity.pdbx_description
1 polymer ?
#
loop_
_entity_poly.entity_id
_entity_poly.type
_entity_poly.pdbx_seq_one_letter_code
_entity_poly.pdbx_strand_id
1 'polypeptide(L)'
;MTTIRSPRRLRFAAASLLLFVAPAALAVDAPAPPQVEAKAWILMDYASGKVLAEGNADDRLDPASLTKMMTSYVVGQALKSGKIKRDDMVTIGQDAWATGNPKLKGSSLMFLKPGDRIPVSELNKGIVIQSGNDACIALADYVAGSQDAFIGLMNNYVKAFGLKNTHFMTVHGLDAEGQYSTARDMALIGQALIRDVPEEYALNKEKEFTFNHIRQMNRNRLLWSTNLQVDGIKTGHTSGAGNNLVASATENDMRLISVVLGTATDAARFRESEKLLTWGFRFFETVTPIKADKPFAQQRVWFGDRKEVNLGVEKDAALTLPKGQMKNLKASYNLTTSQLEAPLKKNQVVGTIDFQLDGKTIEQRPLVVMEEVPEGNFFSRIVDFVLMQFHSLFGKWFS
;
A
#
# COMPACT_ATOMS: atom_id res chain seq x y z
N MET A 1 102.66 -14.38 9.07
CA MET A 1 102.65 -12.95 8.74
C MET A 1 101.55 -12.70 7.71
N THR A 2 100.59 -11.81 8.02
CA THR A 2 99.64 -11.11 7.10
C THR A 2 98.73 -12.00 6.22
N THR A 3 97.41 -11.83 6.11
CA THR A 3 96.55 -10.63 6.25
C THR A 3 95.08 -11.07 6.34
N ILE A 4 94.30 -10.33 7.12
CA ILE A 4 92.85 -10.46 7.33
C ILE A 4 92.08 -9.82 6.15
N ARG A 5 91.01 -10.46 5.67
CA ARG A 5 89.92 -9.81 4.90
C ARG A 5 88.56 -10.28 5.44
N SER A 6 87.76 -9.32 5.90
CA SER A 6 86.37 -9.47 6.36
C SER A 6 85.38 -9.55 5.19
N PRO A 7 84.28 -10.33 5.28
CA PRO A 7 83.10 -10.10 4.45
C PRO A 7 81.97 -9.38 5.20
N ARG A 8 81.22 -8.63 4.38
CA ARG A 8 80.16 -7.66 4.68
C ARG A 8 78.94 -8.31 5.36
N ARG A 9 78.35 -7.61 6.34
CA ARG A 9 77.01 -7.90 6.86
C ARG A 9 75.96 -7.30 5.92
N LEU A 10 75.19 -8.14 5.23
CA LEU A 10 73.95 -7.74 4.56
C LEU A 10 72.85 -7.58 5.62
N ARG A 11 72.29 -6.37 5.75
CA ARG A 11 71.09 -6.12 6.56
C ARG A 11 69.86 -6.35 5.68
N PHE A 12 69.11 -7.42 5.93
CA PHE A 12 67.77 -7.58 5.39
C PHE A 12 66.80 -6.75 6.24
N ALA A 13 66.20 -5.71 5.64
CA ALA A 13 65.09 -4.99 6.23
C ALA A 13 63.80 -5.76 5.88
N ALA A 14 63.17 -6.38 6.88
CA ALA A 14 61.86 -6.97 6.74
C ALA A 14 60.80 -5.87 6.81
N ALA A 15 60.21 -5.51 5.67
CA ALA A 15 59.04 -4.64 5.62
C ALA A 15 57.78 -5.49 5.85
N SER A 16 57.24 -5.44 7.06
CA SER A 16 55.95 -6.06 7.39
C SER A 16 54.81 -5.26 6.75
N LEU A 17 54.28 -5.75 5.64
CA LEU A 17 53.09 -5.20 4.99
C LEU A 17 51.85 -5.62 5.80
N LEU A 18 51.36 -4.73 6.67
CA LEU A 18 50.06 -4.90 7.34
C LEU A 18 48.94 -4.68 6.31
N LEU A 19 48.44 -5.77 5.74
CA LEU A 19 47.19 -5.80 4.98
C LEU A 19 46.03 -5.51 5.93
N PHE A 20 45.57 -4.25 5.96
CA PHE A 20 44.27 -3.91 6.51
C PHE A 20 43.19 -4.51 5.60
N VAL A 21 42.72 -5.71 5.95
CA VAL A 21 41.47 -6.24 5.41
C VAL A 21 40.35 -5.43 6.07
N ALA A 22 39.89 -4.38 5.38
CA ALA A 22 38.65 -3.71 5.77
C ALA A 22 37.53 -4.76 5.71
N PRO A 23 36.75 -4.97 6.80
CA PRO A 23 35.60 -5.84 6.72
C PRO A 23 34.67 -5.25 5.66
N ALA A 24 34.46 -5.99 4.56
CA ALA A 24 33.40 -5.68 3.64
C ALA A 24 32.11 -5.70 4.46
N ALA A 25 31.49 -4.52 4.63
CA ALA A 25 30.15 -4.44 5.18
C ALA A 25 29.27 -5.27 4.26
N LEU A 26 28.97 -6.50 4.67
CA LEU A 26 27.95 -7.31 4.04
C LEU A 26 26.66 -6.55 4.28
N ALA A 27 26.17 -5.85 3.24
CA ALA A 27 24.80 -5.38 3.20
C ALA A 27 23.93 -6.59 3.56
N VAL A 28 23.20 -6.50 4.67
CA VAL A 28 22.27 -7.56 5.07
C VAL A 28 21.06 -7.41 4.15
N ASP A 29 21.22 -7.89 2.92
CA ASP A 29 20.10 -8.02 1.99
C ASP A 29 19.10 -8.98 2.62
N ALA A 30 17.81 -8.61 2.55
CA ALA A 30 16.75 -9.49 3.02
C ALA A 30 16.85 -10.84 2.27
N PRO A 31 16.58 -11.98 2.92
CA PRO A 31 16.69 -13.28 2.29
C PRO A 31 15.79 -13.36 1.06
N ALA A 32 16.15 -14.19 0.08
CA ALA A 32 15.33 -14.39 -1.11
C ALA A 32 13.87 -14.75 -0.73
N PRO A 33 12.88 -14.29 -1.52
CA PRO A 33 11.49 -14.67 -1.29
C PRO A 33 11.29 -16.18 -1.48
N PRO A 34 10.29 -16.77 -0.81
CA PRO A 34 9.98 -18.18 -0.98
C PRO A 34 9.47 -18.43 -2.41
N GLN A 35 9.70 -19.62 -2.95
CA GLN A 35 9.02 -20.05 -4.18
C GLN A 35 7.51 -20.10 -3.93
N VAL A 36 6.69 -19.57 -4.84
CA VAL A 36 5.22 -19.52 -4.73
C VAL A 36 4.56 -20.31 -5.86
N GLU A 37 3.66 -21.22 -5.52
CA GLU A 37 2.92 -22.07 -6.48
C GLU A 37 1.66 -21.39 -7.01
N ALA A 38 1.84 -20.34 -7.81
CA ALA A 38 0.75 -19.53 -8.38
C ALA A 38 1.13 -18.96 -9.76
N LYS A 39 0.14 -18.54 -10.55
CA LYS A 39 0.40 -17.87 -11.84
C LYS A 39 1.01 -16.48 -11.65
N ALA A 40 0.48 -15.73 -10.68
CA ALA A 40 0.96 -14.40 -10.30
C ALA A 40 0.76 -14.15 -8.80
N TRP A 41 1.62 -13.34 -8.21
CA TRP A 41 1.55 -13.01 -6.79
C TRP A 41 2.34 -11.73 -6.45
N ILE A 42 1.97 -11.11 -5.33
CA ILE A 42 2.68 -9.95 -4.76
C ILE A 42 2.56 -9.97 -3.24
N LEU A 43 3.57 -9.46 -2.54
CA LEU A 43 3.54 -9.11 -1.14
C LEU A 43 3.93 -7.63 -0.98
N MET A 44 3.06 -6.86 -0.35
CA MET A 44 3.20 -5.41 -0.22
C MET A 44 2.98 -4.98 1.22
N ASP A 45 3.79 -4.05 1.71
CA ASP A 45 3.53 -3.35 2.96
C ASP A 45 2.45 -2.28 2.76
N TYR A 46 1.46 -2.27 3.67
CA TYR A 46 0.33 -1.36 3.58
C TYR A 46 0.71 0.11 3.77
N ALA A 47 1.59 0.42 4.73
CA ALA A 47 1.85 1.80 5.14
C ALA A 47 2.84 2.50 4.19
N SER A 48 3.92 1.81 3.81
CA SER A 48 4.94 2.35 2.90
C SER A 48 4.58 2.15 1.42
N GLY A 49 3.70 1.20 1.11
CA GLY A 49 3.42 0.76 -0.27
C GLY A 49 4.57 -0.04 -0.89
N LYS A 50 5.61 -0.40 -0.12
CA LYS A 50 6.77 -1.12 -0.63
C LYS A 50 6.37 -2.53 -1.03
N VAL A 51 6.71 -2.91 -2.25
CA VAL A 51 6.65 -4.30 -2.70
C VAL A 51 7.85 -5.04 -2.14
N LEU A 52 7.61 -6.08 -1.35
CA LEU A 52 8.65 -6.88 -0.70
C LEU A 52 9.08 -8.05 -1.58
N ALA A 53 8.13 -8.61 -2.32
CA ALA A 53 8.36 -9.71 -3.24
C ALA A 53 7.21 -9.80 -4.25
N GLU A 54 7.51 -10.22 -5.47
CA GLU A 54 6.52 -10.37 -6.53
C GLU A 54 6.93 -11.40 -7.59
N GLY A 55 5.93 -11.95 -8.29
CA GLY A 55 6.12 -12.77 -9.47
C GLY A 55 4.94 -12.56 -10.42
N ASN A 56 5.22 -12.15 -11.66
CA ASN A 56 4.21 -11.85 -12.67
C ASN A 56 3.12 -10.88 -12.19
N ALA A 57 3.45 -9.94 -11.30
CA ALA A 57 2.46 -9.15 -10.58
C ALA A 57 1.63 -8.19 -11.44
N ASP A 58 2.06 -7.94 -12.68
CA ASP A 58 1.38 -7.11 -13.68
C ASP A 58 0.73 -7.93 -14.81
N ASP A 59 0.76 -9.26 -14.75
CA ASP A 59 0.07 -10.12 -15.70
C ASP A 59 -1.44 -10.04 -15.50
N ARG A 60 -2.16 -9.83 -16.60
CA ARG A 60 -3.62 -9.74 -16.61
C ARG A 60 -4.22 -11.14 -16.46
N LEU A 61 -4.99 -11.32 -15.40
CA LEU A 61 -5.69 -12.55 -15.08
C LEU A 61 -7.15 -12.26 -14.72
N ASP A 62 -7.98 -13.30 -14.83
CA ASP A 62 -9.37 -13.20 -14.41
C ASP A 62 -9.45 -12.98 -12.90
N PRO A 63 -10.09 -11.89 -12.43
CA PRO A 63 -10.15 -11.56 -11.01
C PRO A 63 -11.10 -12.47 -10.24
N ALA A 64 -12.04 -13.14 -10.93
CA ALA A 64 -13.14 -13.86 -10.31
C ALA A 64 -13.83 -13.00 -9.23
N SER A 65 -14.24 -13.61 -8.11
CA SER A 65 -14.86 -12.89 -6.98
C SER A 65 -13.96 -11.85 -6.28
N LEU A 66 -12.67 -11.71 -6.62
CA LEU A 66 -11.88 -10.56 -6.14
C LEU A 66 -12.45 -9.24 -6.64
N THR A 67 -13.18 -9.24 -7.76
CA THR A 67 -13.99 -8.11 -8.26
C THR A 67 -14.85 -7.49 -7.17
N LYS A 68 -15.39 -8.30 -6.24
CA LYS A 68 -16.23 -7.84 -5.14
C LYS A 68 -15.50 -6.94 -4.14
N MET A 69 -14.17 -6.91 -4.14
CA MET A 69 -13.41 -5.91 -3.38
C MET A 69 -13.69 -4.50 -3.89
N MET A 70 -13.76 -4.31 -5.21
CA MET A 70 -14.13 -3.01 -5.80
C MET A 70 -15.63 -2.72 -5.58
N THR A 71 -16.50 -3.73 -5.66
CA THR A 71 -17.92 -3.58 -5.34
C THR A 71 -18.12 -3.10 -3.90
N SER A 72 -17.47 -3.77 -2.94
CA SER A 72 -17.46 -3.39 -1.53
C SER A 72 -16.83 -2.00 -1.34
N TYR A 73 -15.77 -1.64 -2.07
CA TYR A 73 -15.19 -0.29 -2.03
C TYR A 73 -16.22 0.78 -2.44
N VAL A 74 -16.94 0.59 -3.54
CA VAL A 74 -17.96 1.54 -4.02
C VAL A 74 -19.11 1.65 -3.00
N VAL A 75 -19.59 0.54 -2.46
CA VAL A 75 -20.62 0.52 -1.40
C VAL A 75 -20.12 1.25 -0.14
N GLY A 76 -18.90 0.97 0.30
CA GLY A 76 -18.26 1.64 1.43
C GLY A 76 -18.14 3.14 1.24
N GLN A 77 -17.83 3.61 0.03
CA GLN A 77 -17.79 5.04 -0.29
C GLN A 77 -19.18 5.68 -0.28
N ALA A 78 -20.20 4.96 -0.76
CA ALA A 78 -21.59 5.42 -0.71
C ALA A 78 -22.10 5.54 0.74
N LEU A 79 -21.75 4.57 1.61
CA LEU A 79 -22.02 4.62 3.05
C LEU A 79 -21.26 5.77 3.73
N LYS A 80 -19.96 5.89 3.47
CA LYS A 80 -19.10 6.94 4.06
C LYS A 80 -19.54 8.35 3.71
N SER A 81 -20.07 8.55 2.50
CA SER A 81 -20.60 9.84 2.05
C SER A 81 -22.06 10.08 2.45
N GLY A 82 -22.71 9.12 3.11
CA GLY A 82 -24.11 9.22 3.54
C GLY A 82 -25.14 9.14 2.41
N LYS A 83 -24.73 8.71 1.19
CA LYS A 83 -25.65 8.51 0.05
C LYS A 83 -26.62 7.36 0.28
N ILE A 84 -26.20 6.36 1.04
CA ILE A 84 -27.00 5.25 1.53
C ILE A 84 -26.68 5.03 3.00
N LYS A 85 -27.57 4.35 3.73
CA LYS A 85 -27.42 3.97 5.13
C LYS A 85 -27.49 2.46 5.29
N ARG A 86 -26.98 1.95 6.41
CA ARG A 86 -26.92 0.51 6.72
C ARG A 86 -28.29 -0.12 6.92
N ASP A 87 -29.25 0.68 7.37
CA ASP A 87 -30.64 0.32 7.69
C ASP A 87 -31.61 0.62 6.53
N ASP A 88 -31.12 1.19 5.43
CA ASP A 88 -31.93 1.38 4.23
C ASP A 88 -32.40 0.02 3.70
N MET A 89 -33.69 -0.07 3.41
CA MET A 89 -34.32 -1.30 2.94
C MET A 89 -34.29 -1.37 1.41
N VAL A 90 -33.53 -2.31 0.87
CA VAL A 90 -33.41 -2.57 -0.57
C VAL A 90 -34.48 -3.57 -1.00
N THR A 91 -35.28 -3.20 -1.99
CA THR A 91 -36.24 -4.12 -2.62
C THR A 91 -35.54 -4.95 -3.69
N ILE A 92 -35.63 -6.27 -3.58
CA ILE A 92 -34.94 -7.19 -4.48
C ILE A 92 -35.66 -7.25 -5.84
N GLY A 93 -34.89 -7.00 -6.91
CA GLY A 93 -35.33 -7.08 -8.29
C GLY A 93 -35.34 -8.50 -8.87
N GLN A 94 -35.83 -8.65 -10.10
CA GLN A 94 -35.87 -9.92 -10.82
C GLN A 94 -34.47 -10.38 -11.28
N ASP A 95 -33.56 -9.45 -11.52
CA ASP A 95 -32.17 -9.70 -11.92
C ASP A 95 -31.29 -10.26 -10.79
N ALA A 96 -31.55 -9.88 -9.54
CA ALA A 96 -30.92 -10.45 -8.35
C ALA A 96 -31.48 -11.83 -7.97
N TRP A 97 -32.49 -12.35 -8.67
CA TRP A 97 -33.09 -13.65 -8.36
C TRP A 97 -32.38 -14.79 -9.06
N ALA A 98 -31.70 -15.64 -8.29
CA ALA A 98 -30.91 -16.75 -8.82
C ALA A 98 -31.71 -17.76 -9.68
N THR A 99 -32.98 -18.02 -9.37
CA THR A 99 -33.82 -18.93 -10.16
C THR A 99 -34.26 -18.30 -11.49
N GLY A 100 -34.42 -16.97 -11.52
CA GLY A 100 -34.81 -16.21 -12.71
C GLY A 100 -33.62 -15.75 -13.57
N ASN A 101 -32.40 -15.78 -13.04
CA ASN A 101 -31.20 -15.32 -13.74
C ASN A 101 -30.21 -16.49 -13.98
N PRO A 102 -30.16 -17.07 -15.19
CA PRO A 102 -29.30 -18.20 -15.51
C PRO A 102 -27.80 -17.96 -15.27
N LYS A 103 -27.34 -16.70 -15.30
CA LYS A 103 -25.93 -16.36 -15.05
C LYS A 103 -25.52 -16.67 -13.61
N LEU A 104 -26.46 -16.67 -12.67
CA LEU A 104 -26.21 -16.92 -11.25
C LEU A 104 -26.16 -18.42 -10.90
N LYS A 105 -26.55 -19.30 -11.83
CA LYS A 105 -26.65 -20.74 -11.59
C LYS A 105 -25.29 -21.34 -11.19
N GLY A 106 -25.28 -22.08 -10.07
CA GLY A 106 -24.07 -22.74 -9.56
C GLY A 106 -23.04 -21.80 -8.93
N SER A 107 -23.37 -20.52 -8.77
CA SER A 107 -22.49 -19.53 -8.17
C SER A 107 -22.79 -19.33 -6.67
N SER A 108 -22.02 -18.47 -5.99
CA SER A 108 -22.27 -18.16 -4.58
C SER A 108 -23.39 -17.14 -4.43
N LEU A 109 -24.37 -17.42 -3.56
CA LEU A 109 -25.66 -16.73 -3.52
C LEU A 109 -26.20 -16.61 -2.08
N MET A 110 -26.81 -15.47 -1.76
CA MET A 110 -27.64 -15.31 -0.56
C MET A 110 -29.03 -15.96 -0.70
N PHE A 111 -29.42 -16.34 -1.93
CA PHE A 111 -30.73 -16.89 -2.29
C PHE A 111 -31.87 -15.89 -2.13
N LEU A 112 -31.66 -14.67 -2.63
CA LEU A 112 -32.62 -13.56 -2.60
C LEU A 112 -33.86 -13.86 -3.48
N LYS A 113 -35.04 -13.36 -3.10
CA LYS A 113 -36.27 -13.48 -3.89
C LYS A 113 -36.83 -12.11 -4.28
N PRO A 114 -37.42 -11.95 -5.49
CA PRO A 114 -38.01 -10.69 -5.91
C PRO A 114 -39.09 -10.20 -4.94
N GLY A 115 -39.07 -8.90 -4.64
CA GLY A 115 -40.01 -8.26 -3.73
C GLY A 115 -39.60 -8.32 -2.26
N ASP A 116 -38.64 -9.16 -1.87
CA ASP A 116 -38.06 -9.12 -0.52
C ASP A 116 -37.49 -7.72 -0.25
N ARG A 117 -37.58 -7.28 1.01
CA ARG A 117 -36.94 -6.04 1.47
C ARG A 117 -35.85 -6.40 2.47
N ILE A 118 -34.60 -6.13 2.12
CA ILE A 118 -33.43 -6.54 2.89
C ILE A 118 -32.61 -5.30 3.21
N PRO A 119 -32.15 -5.11 4.46
CA PRO A 119 -31.33 -3.95 4.80
C PRO A 119 -29.98 -4.01 4.08
N VAL A 120 -29.45 -2.85 3.69
CA VAL A 120 -28.12 -2.70 3.06
C VAL A 120 -27.05 -3.46 3.85
N SER A 121 -27.08 -3.41 5.18
CA SER A 121 -26.13 -4.11 6.03
C SER A 121 -26.09 -5.63 5.84
N GLU A 122 -27.23 -6.29 5.62
CA GLU A 122 -27.29 -7.74 5.39
C GLU A 122 -26.81 -8.11 3.98
N LEU A 123 -27.23 -7.35 2.96
CA LEU A 123 -26.74 -7.54 1.59
C LEU A 123 -25.22 -7.37 1.54
N ASN A 124 -24.70 -6.35 2.21
CA ASN A 124 -23.28 -6.06 2.21
C ASN A 124 -22.47 -7.16 2.92
N LYS A 125 -22.96 -7.67 4.06
CA LYS A 125 -22.38 -8.87 4.71
C LYS A 125 -22.40 -10.08 3.77
N GLY A 126 -23.47 -10.28 3.01
CA GLY A 126 -23.54 -11.34 2.00
C GLY A 126 -22.49 -11.22 0.89
N ILE A 127 -22.20 -10.00 0.42
CA ILE A 127 -21.12 -9.75 -0.54
C ILE A 127 -19.77 -10.09 0.08
N VAL A 128 -19.46 -9.52 1.24
CA VAL A 128 -18.12 -9.60 1.85
C VAL A 128 -17.83 -11.01 2.34
N ILE A 129 -18.70 -11.57 3.19
CA ILE A 129 -18.49 -12.83 3.93
C ILE A 129 -18.76 -14.03 3.02
N GLN A 130 -19.93 -14.05 2.37
CA GLN A 130 -20.35 -15.21 1.58
C GLN A 130 -19.97 -15.11 0.10
N SER A 131 -19.63 -13.92 -0.41
CA SER A 131 -19.40 -13.71 -1.85
C SER A 131 -20.70 -13.85 -2.68
N GLY A 132 -21.85 -13.45 -2.13
CA GLY A 132 -23.14 -13.51 -2.82
C GLY A 132 -23.18 -12.65 -4.09
N ASN A 133 -23.42 -13.27 -5.24
CA ASN A 133 -23.51 -12.60 -6.54
C ASN A 133 -24.83 -11.83 -6.71
N ASP A 134 -25.92 -12.41 -6.21
CA ASP A 134 -27.25 -11.80 -6.12
C ASP A 134 -27.23 -10.52 -5.27
N ALA A 135 -26.53 -10.54 -4.14
CA ALA A 135 -26.35 -9.37 -3.29
C ALA A 135 -25.58 -8.23 -3.99
N CYS A 136 -24.59 -8.56 -4.83
CA CYS A 136 -23.87 -7.57 -5.63
C CYS A 136 -24.79 -6.86 -6.62
N ILE A 137 -25.69 -7.62 -7.28
CA ILE A 137 -26.67 -7.06 -8.21
C ILE A 137 -27.61 -6.12 -7.46
N ALA A 138 -28.24 -6.61 -6.39
CA ALA A 138 -29.21 -5.83 -5.60
C ALA A 138 -28.60 -4.51 -5.07
N LEU A 139 -27.37 -4.55 -4.53
CA LEU A 139 -26.72 -3.33 -4.05
C LEU A 139 -26.24 -2.43 -5.20
N ALA A 140 -25.84 -2.98 -6.34
CA ALA A 140 -25.47 -2.17 -7.50
C ALA A 140 -26.67 -1.36 -8.01
N ASP A 141 -27.83 -2.00 -8.16
CA ASP A 141 -29.06 -1.34 -8.60
C ASP A 141 -29.53 -0.32 -7.57
N TYR A 142 -29.42 -0.62 -6.28
CA TYR A 142 -29.77 0.33 -5.22
C TYR A 142 -28.87 1.57 -5.20
N VAL A 143 -27.55 1.39 -5.35
CA VAL A 143 -26.56 2.48 -5.23
C VAL A 143 -26.50 3.35 -6.48
N ALA A 144 -26.61 2.75 -7.66
CA ALA A 144 -26.35 3.42 -8.93
C ALA A 144 -27.53 3.39 -9.91
N GLY A 145 -28.65 2.78 -9.55
CA GLY A 145 -29.84 2.64 -10.39
C GLY A 145 -29.74 1.53 -11.44
N SER A 146 -28.55 1.03 -11.73
CA SER A 146 -28.31 -0.13 -12.61
C SER A 146 -26.89 -0.69 -12.42
N GLN A 147 -26.71 -1.96 -12.77
CA GLN A 147 -25.39 -2.60 -12.83
C GLN A 147 -24.38 -1.85 -13.72
N ASP A 148 -24.79 -1.37 -14.90
CA ASP A 148 -23.90 -0.65 -15.83
C ASP A 148 -23.39 0.66 -15.24
N ALA A 149 -24.28 1.43 -14.60
CA ALA A 149 -23.89 2.65 -13.90
C ALA A 149 -22.93 2.35 -12.74
N PHE A 150 -23.17 1.26 -12.01
CA PHE A 150 -22.29 0.81 -10.92
C PHE A 150 -20.91 0.38 -11.44
N ILE A 151 -20.85 -0.38 -12.54
CA ILE A 151 -19.59 -0.75 -13.21
C ILE A 151 -18.83 0.50 -13.67
N GLY A 152 -19.55 1.54 -14.13
CA GLY A 152 -18.97 2.85 -14.40
C GLY A 152 -18.27 3.45 -13.17
N LEU A 153 -18.89 3.39 -11.99
CA LEU A 153 -18.28 3.82 -10.73
C LEU A 153 -17.04 2.99 -10.38
N MET A 154 -17.10 1.66 -10.51
CA MET A 154 -15.96 0.77 -10.27
C MET A 154 -14.76 1.16 -11.13
N ASN A 155 -14.97 1.36 -12.45
CA ASN A 155 -13.91 1.74 -13.38
C ASN A 155 -13.45 3.21 -13.22
N ASN A 156 -14.28 4.09 -12.64
CA ASN A 156 -13.82 5.42 -12.25
C ASN A 156 -12.82 5.35 -11.09
N TYR A 157 -13.04 4.46 -10.11
CA TYR A 157 -12.07 4.23 -9.05
C TYR A 157 -10.79 3.54 -9.53
N VAL A 158 -10.87 2.64 -10.51
CA VAL A 158 -9.68 2.11 -11.22
C VAL A 158 -8.80 3.24 -11.73
N LYS A 159 -9.39 4.25 -12.41
CA LYS A 159 -8.66 5.43 -12.88
C LYS A 159 -8.14 6.30 -11.73
N ALA A 160 -8.96 6.55 -10.71
CA ALA A 160 -8.61 7.38 -9.56
C ALA A 160 -7.43 6.81 -8.75
N PHE A 161 -7.32 5.49 -8.67
CA PHE A 161 -6.19 4.80 -8.05
C PHE A 161 -4.97 4.68 -8.98
N GLY A 162 -5.12 4.99 -10.26
CA GLY A 162 -4.06 4.82 -11.26
C GLY A 162 -3.78 3.35 -11.61
N LEU A 163 -4.76 2.46 -11.47
CA LEU A 163 -4.61 1.04 -11.81
C LEU A 163 -4.50 0.89 -13.33
N LYS A 164 -3.37 0.36 -13.79
CA LYS A 164 -3.02 0.32 -15.23
C LYS A 164 -3.56 -0.92 -15.93
N ASN A 165 -3.84 -1.98 -15.18
CA ASN A 165 -4.11 -3.30 -15.71
C ASN A 165 -5.35 -3.92 -15.07
N THR A 166 -6.37 -3.10 -14.82
CA THR A 166 -7.66 -3.53 -14.28
C THR A 166 -8.81 -2.96 -15.10
N HIS A 167 -9.79 -3.80 -15.42
CA HIS A 167 -11.06 -3.39 -16.00
C HIS A 167 -12.18 -4.32 -15.53
N PHE A 168 -13.27 -3.73 -15.04
CA PHE A 168 -14.43 -4.49 -14.58
C PHE A 168 -15.56 -4.45 -15.59
N MET A 169 -16.15 -5.62 -15.85
CA MET A 169 -17.33 -5.78 -16.73
C MET A 169 -18.56 -6.26 -15.96
N THR A 170 -18.40 -6.62 -14.69
CA THR A 170 -19.48 -7.12 -13.84
C THR A 170 -19.33 -6.62 -12.41
N VAL A 171 -20.43 -6.57 -11.67
CA VAL A 171 -20.45 -6.18 -10.25
C VAL A 171 -20.01 -7.31 -9.30
N HIS A 172 -19.85 -8.52 -9.81
CA HIS A 172 -19.65 -9.72 -8.99
C HIS A 172 -18.42 -10.54 -9.37
N GLY A 173 -17.88 -10.36 -10.59
CA GLY A 173 -16.71 -11.10 -11.07
C GLY A 173 -17.00 -12.51 -11.60
N LEU A 174 -18.21 -12.78 -12.08
CA LEU A 174 -18.41 -13.90 -13.00
C LEU A 174 -17.63 -13.63 -14.29
N ASP A 175 -17.29 -14.69 -15.01
CA ASP A 175 -16.50 -14.60 -16.23
C ASP A 175 -17.22 -13.71 -17.26
N ALA A 176 -16.48 -12.72 -17.77
CA ALA A 176 -16.96 -11.75 -18.73
C ALA A 176 -15.79 -11.32 -19.63
N GLU A 177 -16.00 -11.33 -20.94
CA GLU A 177 -15.00 -10.88 -21.90
C GLU A 177 -14.60 -9.43 -21.61
N GLY A 178 -13.30 -9.15 -21.58
CA GLY A 178 -12.75 -7.82 -21.27
C GLY A 178 -12.58 -7.52 -19.78
N GLN A 179 -13.00 -8.41 -18.86
CA GLN A 179 -12.76 -8.25 -17.43
C GLN A 179 -11.39 -8.82 -17.05
N TYR A 180 -10.54 -8.03 -16.39
CA TYR A 180 -9.23 -8.48 -15.93
C TYR A 180 -8.71 -7.63 -14.77
N SER A 181 -7.72 -8.15 -14.05
CA SER A 181 -6.93 -7.42 -13.06
C SER A 181 -5.53 -8.05 -12.97
N THR A 182 -4.67 -7.51 -12.10
CA THR A 182 -3.36 -8.09 -11.77
C THR A 182 -3.20 -8.30 -10.26
N ALA A 183 -2.14 -8.99 -9.85
CA ALA A 183 -1.81 -9.14 -8.44
C ALA A 183 -1.50 -7.78 -7.80
N ARG A 184 -0.73 -6.92 -8.49
CA ARG A 184 -0.40 -5.57 -8.04
C ARG A 184 -1.64 -4.71 -7.87
N ASP A 185 -2.50 -4.65 -8.88
CA ASP A 185 -3.70 -3.82 -8.83
C ASP A 185 -4.67 -4.31 -7.74
N MET A 186 -4.79 -5.62 -7.53
CA MET A 186 -5.59 -6.17 -6.43
C MET A 186 -5.02 -5.84 -5.04
N ALA A 187 -3.69 -5.78 -4.89
CA ALA A 187 -3.06 -5.33 -3.65
C ALA A 187 -3.36 -3.85 -3.38
N LEU A 188 -3.35 -3.01 -4.43
CA LEU A 188 -3.69 -1.59 -4.34
C LEU A 188 -5.18 -1.37 -4.02
N ILE A 189 -6.08 -2.16 -4.61
CA ILE A 189 -7.51 -2.16 -4.23
C ILE A 189 -7.68 -2.56 -2.77
N GLY A 190 -6.97 -3.60 -2.31
CA GLY A 190 -6.97 -4.02 -0.91
C GLY A 190 -6.46 -2.91 0.02
N GLN A 191 -5.36 -2.24 -0.34
CA GLN A 191 -4.80 -1.12 0.40
C GLN A 191 -5.81 0.05 0.48
N ALA A 192 -6.47 0.38 -0.63
CA ALA A 192 -7.49 1.42 -0.68
C ALA A 192 -8.71 1.08 0.17
N LEU A 193 -9.18 -0.18 0.15
CA LEU A 193 -10.30 -0.65 0.98
C LEU A 193 -10.00 -0.45 2.48
N ILE A 194 -8.79 -0.82 2.91
CA ILE A 194 -8.34 -0.67 4.31
C ILE A 194 -8.23 0.81 4.70
N ARG A 195 -7.66 1.64 3.81
CA ARG A 195 -7.35 3.05 4.07
C ARG A 195 -8.58 3.95 4.02
N ASP A 196 -9.41 3.80 2.98
CA ASP A 196 -10.42 4.80 2.63
C ASP A 196 -11.77 4.49 3.24
N VAL A 197 -12.10 3.20 3.40
CA VAL A 197 -13.40 2.74 3.92
C VAL A 197 -13.21 1.71 5.04
N PRO A 198 -12.54 2.07 6.16
CA PRO A 198 -12.17 1.11 7.21
C PRO A 198 -13.37 0.43 7.88
N GLU A 199 -14.53 1.09 7.95
CA GLU A 199 -15.76 0.48 8.47
C GLU A 199 -16.31 -0.62 7.55
N GLU A 200 -16.13 -0.47 6.24
CA GLU A 200 -16.46 -1.49 5.24
C GLU A 200 -15.45 -2.64 5.31
N TYR A 201 -14.15 -2.30 5.39
CA TYR A 201 -13.09 -3.29 5.55
C TYR A 201 -13.32 -4.18 6.78
N ALA A 202 -13.80 -3.61 7.89
CA ALA A 202 -14.05 -4.33 9.14
C ALA A 202 -15.02 -5.52 9.00
N LEU A 203 -15.85 -5.59 7.96
CA LEU A 203 -16.71 -6.75 7.69
C LEU A 203 -15.91 -8.00 7.27
N ASN A 204 -14.70 -7.82 6.71
CA ASN A 204 -13.90 -8.92 6.16
C ASN A 204 -13.38 -9.89 7.23
N LYS A 205 -13.29 -9.46 8.50
CA LYS A 205 -12.89 -10.31 9.63
C LYS A 205 -14.05 -11.01 10.33
N GLU A 206 -15.29 -10.71 9.96
CA GLU A 206 -16.45 -11.45 10.47
C GLU A 206 -16.39 -12.90 9.96
N LYS A 207 -16.34 -13.86 10.89
CA LYS A 207 -16.13 -15.28 10.58
C LYS A 207 -17.38 -15.99 10.06
N GLU A 208 -18.55 -15.49 10.43
CA GLU A 208 -19.83 -16.04 10.01
C GLU A 208 -20.91 -14.96 10.00
N PHE A 209 -21.95 -15.21 9.22
CA PHE A 209 -23.13 -14.38 9.13
C PHE A 209 -24.36 -15.28 8.94
N THR A 210 -25.45 -14.94 9.62
CA THR A 210 -26.72 -15.68 9.51
C THR A 210 -27.72 -14.84 8.74
N PHE A 211 -28.20 -15.36 7.62
CA PHE A 211 -29.25 -14.76 6.81
C PHE A 211 -30.35 -15.78 6.56
N ASN A 212 -31.61 -15.36 6.71
CA ASN A 212 -32.77 -16.23 6.51
C ASN A 212 -32.66 -17.58 7.26
N HIS A 213 -32.27 -17.52 8.54
CA HIS A 213 -32.03 -18.66 9.41
C HIS A 213 -30.92 -19.64 8.97
N ILE A 214 -30.13 -19.29 7.95
CA ILE A 214 -29.01 -20.08 7.46
C ILE A 214 -27.70 -19.40 7.85
N ARG A 215 -26.92 -20.09 8.67
CA ARG A 215 -25.57 -19.65 9.03
C ARG A 215 -24.59 -19.92 7.88
N GLN A 216 -23.82 -18.91 7.53
CA GLN A 216 -22.88 -18.92 6.41
C GLN A 216 -21.49 -18.53 6.91
N MET A 217 -20.50 -19.36 6.61
CA MET A 217 -19.12 -19.12 7.03
C MET A 217 -18.39 -18.22 6.04
N ASN A 218 -17.49 -17.37 6.54
CA ASN A 218 -16.57 -16.62 5.71
C ASN A 218 -15.69 -17.59 4.91
N ARG A 219 -15.57 -17.33 3.59
CA ARG A 219 -14.78 -18.18 2.70
C ARG A 219 -13.26 -18.03 2.89
N ASN A 220 -12.81 -16.97 3.55
CA ASN A 220 -11.39 -16.77 3.86
C ASN A 220 -10.96 -17.62 5.05
N ARG A 221 -10.42 -18.83 4.78
CA ARG A 221 -9.96 -19.77 5.81
C ARG A 221 -8.80 -19.24 6.67
N LEU A 222 -8.05 -18.25 6.20
CA LEU A 222 -6.95 -17.67 6.98
C LEU A 222 -7.41 -16.87 8.20
N LEU A 223 -8.69 -16.49 8.29
CA LEU A 223 -9.25 -15.90 9.52
C LEU A 223 -9.19 -16.86 10.73
N TRP A 224 -8.97 -18.15 10.49
CA TRP A 224 -8.77 -19.17 11.53
C TRP A 224 -7.30 -19.58 11.70
N SER A 225 -6.36 -18.91 11.03
CA SER A 225 -4.93 -19.15 11.29
C SER A 225 -4.61 -18.77 12.75
N THR A 226 -3.86 -19.64 13.42
CA THR A 226 -3.28 -19.38 14.74
C THR A 226 -1.88 -18.78 14.65
N ASN A 227 -1.29 -18.74 13.45
CA ASN A 227 0.07 -18.27 13.21
C ASN A 227 0.12 -16.80 12.80
N LEU A 228 -0.97 -16.28 12.21
CA LEU A 228 -1.06 -14.93 11.67
C LEU A 228 -2.35 -14.25 12.14
N GLN A 229 -2.28 -12.95 12.44
CA GLN A 229 -3.48 -12.15 12.68
C GLN A 229 -4.05 -11.64 11.36
N VAL A 230 -4.80 -12.51 10.68
CA VAL A 230 -5.43 -12.20 9.39
C VAL A 230 -6.80 -11.59 9.62
N ASP A 231 -7.09 -10.47 8.96
CA ASP A 231 -8.37 -9.75 9.08
C ASP A 231 -9.04 -9.47 7.72
N GLY A 232 -8.51 -10.05 6.64
CA GLY A 232 -9.07 -9.93 5.31
C GLY A 232 -8.27 -10.71 4.24
N ILE A 233 -8.59 -10.60 2.95
CA ILE A 233 -9.70 -9.81 2.41
C ILE A 233 -10.68 -10.73 1.67
N LYS A 234 -10.30 -11.27 0.51
CA LYS A 234 -11.26 -11.92 -0.39
C LYS A 234 -10.68 -13.13 -1.10
N THR A 235 -11.49 -14.19 -1.21
CA THR A 235 -11.24 -15.36 -2.06
C THR A 235 -11.94 -15.21 -3.42
N GLY A 236 -11.36 -15.83 -4.45
CA GLY A 236 -11.94 -15.94 -5.78
C GLY A 236 -11.70 -17.31 -6.39
N HIS A 237 -12.66 -17.79 -7.17
CA HIS A 237 -12.53 -18.99 -7.99
C HIS A 237 -13.48 -18.94 -9.19
N THR A 238 -12.96 -19.22 -10.38
CA THR A 238 -13.68 -19.66 -11.57
C THR A 238 -12.82 -20.68 -12.31
N SER A 239 -13.39 -21.44 -13.23
CA SER A 239 -12.63 -22.42 -14.01
C SER A 239 -11.52 -21.76 -14.85
N GLY A 240 -11.74 -20.53 -15.34
CA GLY A 240 -10.73 -19.75 -16.07
C GLY A 240 -9.66 -19.13 -15.16
N ALA A 241 -10.06 -18.63 -13.99
CA ALA A 241 -9.16 -17.92 -13.07
C ALA A 241 -8.25 -18.84 -12.25
N GLY A 242 -8.68 -20.08 -11.96
CA GLY A 242 -8.06 -20.89 -10.89
C GLY A 242 -8.46 -20.39 -9.51
N ASN A 243 -7.61 -20.60 -8.50
CA ASN A 243 -7.91 -20.21 -7.12
C ASN A 243 -7.12 -18.94 -6.72
N ASN A 244 -7.85 -17.89 -6.34
CA ASN A 244 -7.32 -16.57 -6.04
C ASN A 244 -7.56 -16.18 -4.57
N LEU A 245 -6.63 -15.44 -3.97
CA LEU A 245 -6.76 -14.87 -2.62
C LEU A 245 -6.05 -13.52 -2.55
N VAL A 246 -6.75 -12.51 -2.04
CA VAL A 246 -6.12 -11.33 -1.42
C VAL A 246 -6.25 -11.49 0.09
N ALA A 247 -5.14 -11.49 0.80
CA ALA A 247 -5.09 -11.56 2.26
C ALA A 247 -4.40 -10.34 2.84
N SER A 248 -4.83 -9.92 4.04
CA SER A 248 -4.10 -8.94 4.84
C SER A 248 -3.99 -9.41 6.27
N ALA A 249 -2.82 -9.16 6.86
CA ALA A 249 -2.51 -9.53 8.23
C ALA A 249 -1.72 -8.42 8.91
N THR A 250 -1.68 -8.47 10.23
CA THR A 250 -0.95 -7.52 11.08
C THR A 250 -0.01 -8.24 12.05
N GLU A 251 1.15 -7.63 12.31
CA GLU A 251 2.05 -7.97 13.42
C GLU A 251 2.57 -6.65 14.01
N ASN A 252 2.22 -6.36 15.26
CA ASN A 252 2.43 -5.04 15.87
C ASN A 252 1.83 -3.92 14.99
N ASP A 253 2.60 -2.88 14.68
CA ASP A 253 2.18 -1.77 13.82
C ASP A 253 2.33 -2.07 12.32
N MET A 254 2.92 -3.21 11.95
CA MET A 254 3.15 -3.59 10.56
C MET A 254 1.93 -4.31 9.99
N ARG A 255 1.50 -3.89 8.79
CA ARG A 255 0.44 -4.54 8.04
C ARG A 255 0.94 -4.94 6.66
N LEU A 256 0.74 -6.20 6.31
CA LEU A 256 1.06 -6.74 5.00
C LEU A 256 -0.21 -7.09 4.23
N ILE A 257 -0.12 -6.98 2.90
CA ILE A 257 -1.14 -7.39 1.94
C ILE A 257 -0.47 -8.37 0.98
N SER A 258 -0.98 -9.59 0.91
CA SER A 258 -0.57 -10.59 -0.08
C SER A 258 -1.67 -10.81 -1.10
N VAL A 259 -1.28 -11.01 -2.35
CA VAL A 259 -2.18 -11.46 -3.42
C VAL A 259 -1.56 -12.68 -4.08
N VAL A 260 -2.36 -13.72 -4.25
CA VAL A 260 -2.00 -14.94 -4.96
C VAL A 260 -3.10 -15.25 -5.96
N LEU A 261 -2.73 -15.38 -7.24
CA LEU A 261 -3.66 -15.60 -8.34
C LEU A 261 -3.36 -16.92 -9.07
N GLY A 262 -4.41 -17.68 -9.36
CA GLY A 262 -4.36 -18.86 -10.22
C GLY A 262 -3.66 -20.07 -9.64
N THR A 263 -3.81 -20.36 -8.34
CA THR A 263 -3.28 -21.61 -7.79
C THR A 263 -4.10 -22.81 -8.26
N ALA A 264 -3.43 -23.96 -8.41
CA ALA A 264 -4.06 -25.19 -8.92
C ALA A 264 -5.16 -25.73 -8.00
N THR A 265 -5.05 -25.54 -6.69
CA THR A 265 -6.03 -26.03 -5.71
C THR A 265 -6.49 -24.93 -4.76
N ASP A 266 -7.66 -25.12 -4.14
CA ASP A 266 -8.18 -24.24 -3.10
C ASP A 266 -7.28 -24.20 -1.87
N ALA A 267 -6.65 -25.32 -1.50
CA ALA A 267 -5.71 -25.36 -0.37
C ALA A 267 -4.43 -24.56 -0.66
N ALA A 268 -3.93 -24.61 -1.90
CA ALA A 268 -2.71 -23.92 -2.29
C ALA A 268 -2.82 -22.40 -2.07
N ARG A 269 -3.89 -21.72 -2.49
CA ARG A 269 -3.98 -20.25 -2.34
C ARG A 269 -3.77 -19.78 -0.89
N PHE A 270 -4.27 -20.54 0.09
CA PHE A 270 -4.14 -20.20 1.50
C PHE A 270 -2.73 -20.48 2.01
N ARG A 271 -2.17 -21.67 1.72
CA ARG A 271 -0.80 -22.04 2.09
C ARG A 271 0.24 -21.08 1.51
N GLU A 272 0.09 -20.74 0.23
CA GLU A 272 0.99 -19.82 -0.47
C GLU A 272 0.90 -18.39 0.09
N SER A 273 -0.30 -17.92 0.43
CA SER A 273 -0.50 -16.60 1.04
C SER A 273 0.04 -16.52 2.46
N GLU A 274 -0.18 -17.55 3.29
CA GLU A 274 0.39 -17.64 4.65
C GLU A 274 1.92 -17.65 4.60
N LYS A 275 2.52 -18.43 3.68
CA LYS A 275 3.96 -18.46 3.47
C LYS A 275 4.55 -17.08 3.13
N LEU A 276 3.91 -16.32 2.23
CA LEU A 276 4.34 -14.96 1.89
C LEU A 276 4.26 -14.02 3.10
N LEU A 277 3.11 -13.99 3.79
CA LEU A 277 2.89 -13.12 4.95
C LEU A 277 3.89 -13.43 6.07
N THR A 278 4.06 -14.71 6.43
CA THR A 278 5.02 -15.14 7.45
C THR A 278 6.46 -14.77 7.06
N TRP A 279 6.85 -14.93 5.79
CA TRP A 279 8.17 -14.50 5.34
C TRP A 279 8.36 -12.98 5.47
N GLY A 280 7.35 -12.19 5.11
CA GLY A 280 7.38 -10.73 5.21
C GLY A 280 7.59 -10.26 6.64
N PHE A 281 6.76 -10.73 7.59
CA PHE A 281 6.90 -10.36 9.00
C PHE A 281 8.20 -10.84 9.65
N ARG A 282 8.74 -11.97 9.17
CA ARG A 282 10.01 -12.51 9.68
C ARG A 282 11.20 -11.64 9.30
N PHE A 283 11.23 -11.09 8.09
CA PHE A 283 12.42 -10.45 7.54
C PHE A 283 12.33 -8.95 7.34
N PHE A 284 11.15 -8.36 7.49
CA PHE A 284 10.95 -6.93 7.34
C PHE A 284 10.32 -6.32 8.58
N GLU A 285 10.54 -5.03 8.73
CA GLU A 285 9.85 -4.17 9.68
C GLU A 285 9.46 -2.86 8.98
N THR A 286 8.35 -2.27 9.40
CA THR A 286 7.91 -0.96 8.89
C THR A 286 8.03 0.08 9.99
N VAL A 287 8.70 1.18 9.66
CA VAL A 287 8.99 2.29 10.56
C VAL A 287 8.49 3.60 9.96
N THR A 288 8.03 4.52 10.80
CA THR A 288 7.61 5.87 10.39
C THR A 288 8.54 6.90 11.00
N PRO A 289 9.74 7.13 10.42
CA PRO A 289 10.72 8.08 10.96
C PRO A 289 10.24 9.52 10.98
N ILE A 290 9.35 9.92 10.06
CA ILE A 290 8.81 11.28 9.97
C ILE A 290 7.29 11.20 9.87
N LYS A 291 6.60 11.84 10.82
CA LYS A 291 5.13 11.96 10.81
C LYS A 291 4.70 13.28 10.20
N ALA A 292 3.53 13.31 9.57
CA ALA A 292 2.99 14.51 8.92
C ALA A 292 2.64 15.65 9.89
N ASP A 293 2.48 15.33 11.18
CA ASP A 293 2.14 16.28 12.24
C ASP A 293 3.36 16.85 12.98
N LYS A 294 4.58 16.48 12.58
CA LYS A 294 5.82 16.92 13.23
C LYS A 294 6.82 17.53 12.24
N PRO A 295 7.49 18.64 12.60
CA PRO A 295 8.54 19.21 11.78
C PRO A 295 9.72 18.25 11.70
N PHE A 296 10.24 18.08 10.48
CA PHE A 296 11.49 17.37 10.22
C PHE A 296 12.70 18.31 10.28
N ALA A 297 12.54 19.50 9.70
CA ALA A 297 13.56 20.54 9.66
C ALA A 297 12.91 21.93 9.75
N GLN A 298 13.70 22.92 10.15
CA GLN A 298 13.30 24.32 10.11
C GLN A 298 14.28 25.08 9.21
N GLN A 299 13.78 25.96 8.35
CA GLN A 299 14.60 26.71 7.39
C GLN A 299 14.27 28.20 7.41
N ARG A 300 15.27 29.04 7.17
CA ARG A 300 15.10 30.49 7.00
C ARG A 300 14.24 30.77 5.76
N VAL A 301 13.31 31.69 5.90
CA VAL A 301 12.52 32.26 4.79
C VAL A 301 12.84 33.74 4.67
N TRP A 302 13.02 34.20 3.45
CA TRP A 302 13.22 35.60 3.10
C TRP A 302 11.91 36.23 2.64
N PHE A 303 11.78 37.53 2.89
CA PHE A 303 10.65 38.35 2.47
C PHE A 303 9.30 37.93 3.05
N GLY A 304 9.29 37.07 4.09
CA GLY A 304 8.08 36.56 4.72
C GLY A 304 7.60 37.38 5.93
N ASP A 305 6.38 37.08 6.38
CA ASP A 305 5.83 37.59 7.65
C ASP A 305 6.53 37.00 8.89
N ARG A 306 7.34 35.96 8.68
CA ARG A 306 8.16 35.25 9.66
C ARG A 306 9.53 34.92 9.06
N LYS A 307 10.50 34.68 9.95
CA LYS A 307 11.90 34.44 9.57
C LYS A 307 12.21 32.99 9.21
N GLU A 308 11.37 32.06 9.64
CA GLU A 308 11.60 30.62 9.52
C GLU A 308 10.30 29.88 9.23
N VAL A 309 10.40 28.74 8.56
CA VAL A 309 9.30 27.83 8.25
C VAL A 309 9.66 26.40 8.62
N ASN A 310 8.68 25.67 9.15
CA ASN A 310 8.82 24.24 9.36
C ASN A 310 8.62 23.48 8.05
N LEU A 311 9.52 22.54 7.82
CA LEU A 311 9.51 21.62 6.70
C LEU A 311 9.33 20.19 7.21
N GLY A 312 8.58 19.40 6.45
CA GLY A 312 8.25 18.03 6.81
C GLY A 312 7.71 17.25 5.63
N VAL A 313 6.74 16.39 5.90
CA VAL A 313 6.08 15.55 4.90
C VAL A 313 4.57 15.81 4.94
N GLU A 314 3.91 15.75 3.78
CA GLU A 314 2.45 15.92 3.70
C GLU A 314 1.69 14.74 4.33
N LYS A 315 2.28 13.54 4.25
CA LYS A 315 1.75 12.29 4.78
C LYS A 315 2.87 11.55 5.50
N ASP A 316 2.51 10.75 6.52
CA ASP A 316 3.45 9.93 7.28
C ASP A 316 4.41 9.18 6.35
N ALA A 317 5.72 9.37 6.56
CA ALA A 317 6.76 8.78 5.75
C ALA A 317 7.11 7.39 6.28
N ALA A 318 6.22 6.42 6.07
CA ALA A 318 6.48 5.02 6.39
C ALA A 318 7.50 4.42 5.41
N LEU A 319 8.44 3.64 5.95
CA LEU A 319 9.49 2.91 5.23
C LEU A 319 9.52 1.46 5.70
N THR A 320 9.63 0.54 4.76
CA THR A 320 9.83 -0.88 5.06
C THR A 320 11.28 -1.28 4.82
N LEU A 321 11.91 -1.83 5.85
CA LEU A 321 13.33 -2.14 5.91
C LEU A 321 13.54 -3.62 6.24
N PRO A 322 14.70 -4.22 5.92
CA PRO A 322 15.08 -5.50 6.52
C PRO A 322 15.08 -5.40 8.05
N LYS A 323 14.57 -6.42 8.73
CA LYS A 323 14.35 -6.43 10.17
C LYS A 323 15.65 -6.18 10.94
N GLY A 324 15.64 -5.24 11.88
CA GLY A 324 16.79 -4.87 12.70
C GLY A 324 17.70 -3.80 12.09
N GLN A 325 17.35 -3.27 10.91
CA GLN A 325 18.14 -2.24 10.22
C GLN A 325 17.71 -0.81 10.56
N MET A 326 16.64 -0.60 11.33
CA MET A 326 16.18 0.75 11.72
C MET A 326 17.31 1.64 12.27
N LYS A 327 18.19 1.10 13.14
CA LYS A 327 19.31 1.83 13.76
C LYS A 327 20.36 2.34 12.75
N ASN A 328 20.39 1.77 11.55
CA ASN A 328 21.32 2.13 10.49
C ASN A 328 20.69 3.13 9.50
N LEU A 329 19.39 3.42 9.64
CA LEU A 329 18.68 4.37 8.82
C LEU A 329 19.15 5.80 9.12
N LYS A 330 19.52 6.55 8.08
CA LYS A 330 19.82 7.98 8.14
C LYS A 330 18.83 8.74 7.25
N ALA A 331 18.39 9.90 7.71
CA ALA A 331 17.58 10.83 6.93
C ALA A 331 18.37 12.12 6.71
N SER A 332 18.35 12.62 5.48
CA SER A 332 18.89 13.92 5.09
C SER A 332 17.93 14.60 4.13
N TYR A 333 18.14 15.86 3.78
CA TYR A 333 17.31 16.54 2.79
C TYR A 333 18.12 17.50 1.92
N ASN A 334 17.57 17.78 0.75
CA ASN A 334 18.08 18.73 -0.21
C ASN A 334 16.97 19.70 -0.60
N LEU A 335 17.24 21.01 -0.61
CA LEU A 335 16.31 22.01 -1.13
C LEU A 335 16.46 22.14 -2.64
N THR A 336 15.35 22.38 -3.33
CA THR A 336 15.34 22.63 -4.78
C THR A 336 15.98 23.98 -5.11
N THR A 337 15.85 24.95 -4.20
CA THR A 337 16.47 26.27 -4.29
C THR A 337 17.43 26.48 -3.12
N SER A 338 18.46 27.30 -3.31
CA SER A 338 19.44 27.59 -2.26
C SER A 338 18.86 28.39 -1.09
N GLN A 339 17.74 29.07 -1.32
CA GLN A 339 17.03 29.90 -0.34
C GLN A 339 15.52 29.77 -0.56
N LEU A 340 14.76 29.92 0.52
CA LEU A 340 13.30 29.97 0.48
C LEU A 340 12.84 31.41 0.58
N GLU A 341 11.96 31.81 -0.34
CA GLU A 341 11.39 33.16 -0.40
C GLU A 341 9.86 33.06 -0.30
N ALA A 342 9.25 34.00 0.44
CA ALA A 342 7.81 34.13 0.49
C ALA A 342 7.24 34.70 -0.83
N PRO A 343 5.99 34.37 -1.18
CA PRO A 343 5.03 33.57 -0.41
C PRO A 343 5.24 32.05 -0.55
N LEU A 344 5.12 31.33 0.56
CA LEU A 344 5.12 29.86 0.59
C LEU A 344 3.74 29.33 1.00
N LYS A 345 3.22 28.37 0.24
CA LYS A 345 1.94 27.72 0.57
C LYS A 345 2.17 26.48 1.42
N LYS A 346 1.20 26.16 2.30
CA LYS A 346 1.16 24.85 2.96
C LYS A 346 1.17 23.72 1.91
N ASN A 347 1.95 22.68 2.18
CA ASN A 347 2.24 21.54 1.31
C ASN A 347 3.00 21.87 0.01
N GLN A 348 3.51 23.10 -0.15
CA GLN A 348 4.41 23.40 -1.25
C GLN A 348 5.68 22.57 -1.14
N VAL A 349 6.01 21.84 -2.21
CA VAL A 349 7.26 21.07 -2.30
C VAL A 349 8.42 22.05 -2.48
N VAL A 350 9.41 21.96 -1.60
CA VAL A 350 10.61 22.82 -1.60
C VAL A 350 11.92 22.02 -1.67
N GLY A 351 11.82 20.70 -1.70
CA GLY A 351 12.98 19.83 -1.72
C GLY A 351 12.61 18.35 -1.66
N THR A 352 13.60 17.55 -1.28
CA THR A 352 13.50 16.10 -1.14
C THR A 352 14.17 15.64 0.15
N ILE A 353 13.55 14.68 0.81
CA ILE A 353 14.13 13.91 1.93
C ILE A 353 14.71 12.62 1.37
N ASP A 354 15.98 12.37 1.67
CA ASP A 354 16.73 11.19 1.29
C ASP A 354 16.88 10.26 2.50
N PHE A 355 16.32 9.06 2.41
CA PHE A 355 16.51 8.01 3.40
C PHE A 355 17.60 7.05 2.94
N GLN A 356 18.63 6.88 3.75
CA GLN A 356 19.81 6.10 3.44
C GLN A 356 20.00 4.94 4.41
N LEU A 357 20.40 3.79 3.87
CA LEU A 357 20.86 2.64 4.62
C LEU A 357 22.26 2.29 4.11
N ASP A 358 23.23 2.18 5.02
CA ASP A 358 24.63 1.90 4.69
C ASP A 358 25.22 2.80 3.59
N GLY A 359 24.83 4.08 3.60
CA GLY A 359 25.28 5.10 2.63
C GLY A 359 24.60 5.04 1.27
N LYS A 360 23.65 4.12 1.04
CA LYS A 360 22.84 4.06 -0.18
C LYS A 360 21.46 4.64 0.08
N THR A 361 21.00 5.54 -0.78
CA THR A 361 19.60 6.01 -0.74
C THR A 361 18.67 4.86 -1.10
N ILE A 362 17.78 4.51 -0.18
CA ILE A 362 16.80 3.42 -0.33
C ILE A 362 15.41 3.94 -0.70
N GLU A 363 15.10 5.19 -0.35
CA GLU A 363 13.80 5.81 -0.58
C GLU A 363 13.93 7.34 -0.55
N GLN A 364 13.09 8.04 -1.30
CA GLN A 364 12.96 9.50 -1.28
C GLN A 364 11.52 9.93 -1.02
N ARG A 365 11.33 11.07 -0.35
CA ARG A 365 10.02 11.69 -0.13
C ARG A 365 10.08 13.20 -0.43
N PRO A 366 9.00 13.83 -0.92
CA PRO A 366 8.95 15.28 -1.05
C PRO A 366 9.10 15.96 0.32
N LEU A 367 9.97 16.96 0.41
CA LEU A 367 10.04 17.87 1.55
C LEU A 367 9.09 19.03 1.29
N VAL A 368 8.13 19.21 2.19
CA VAL A 368 7.06 20.20 2.02
C VAL A 368 7.03 21.22 3.15
N VAL A 369 6.53 22.40 2.84
CA VAL A 369 6.20 23.47 3.79
C VAL A 369 4.99 23.05 4.64
N MET A 370 5.10 23.12 5.98
CA MET A 370 4.04 22.65 6.89
C MET A 370 3.00 23.72 7.23
N GLU A 371 3.34 24.99 7.09
CA GLU A 371 2.47 26.14 7.32
C GLU A 371 2.66 27.22 6.24
N GLU A 372 1.59 27.94 5.92
CA GLU A 372 1.67 29.06 4.99
C GLU A 372 2.55 30.19 5.53
N VAL A 373 3.37 30.76 4.64
CA VAL A 373 4.19 31.94 4.90
C VAL A 373 3.86 33.01 3.88
N PRO A 374 2.96 33.96 4.21
CA PRO A 374 2.68 35.13 3.38
C PRO A 374 3.90 36.05 3.24
N GLU A 375 3.82 36.97 2.28
CA GLU A 375 4.79 38.06 2.20
C GLU A 375 4.79 38.91 3.47
N GLY A 376 5.98 39.31 3.88
CA GLY A 376 6.19 40.25 4.97
C GLY A 376 5.82 41.68 4.58
N ASN A 377 5.76 42.55 5.58
CA ASN A 377 5.52 43.96 5.33
C ASN A 377 6.70 44.63 4.61
N PHE A 378 6.48 45.83 4.07
CA PHE A 378 7.48 46.55 3.28
C PHE A 378 8.84 46.70 3.99
N PHE A 379 8.83 46.98 5.29
CA PHE A 379 10.07 47.14 6.07
C PHE A 379 10.82 45.82 6.27
N SER A 380 10.13 44.72 6.57
CA SER A 380 10.79 43.42 6.74
C SER A 380 11.44 42.96 5.43
N ARG A 381 10.78 43.21 4.30
CA ARG A 381 11.31 42.89 2.97
C ARG A 381 12.56 43.69 2.61
N ILE A 382 12.62 44.97 2.97
CA ILE A 382 13.83 45.79 2.76
C ILE A 382 14.98 45.28 3.61
N VAL A 383 14.74 44.97 4.88
CA VAL A 383 15.77 44.43 5.78
C VAL A 383 16.33 43.10 5.23
N ASP A 384 15.45 42.22 4.78
CA ASP A 384 15.83 40.95 4.17
C ASP A 384 16.62 41.14 2.87
N PHE A 385 16.22 42.10 2.03
CA PHE A 385 16.96 42.43 0.81
C PHE A 385 18.39 42.88 1.13
N VAL A 386 18.56 43.78 2.10
CA VAL A 386 19.88 44.27 2.53
C VAL A 386 20.72 43.11 3.08
N LEU A 387 20.16 42.28 3.95
CA LEU A 387 20.84 41.12 4.53
C LEU A 387 21.27 40.09 3.46
N MET A 388 20.44 39.83 2.45
CA MET A 388 20.80 38.97 1.33
C MET A 388 21.98 39.52 0.53
N GLN A 389 22.00 40.83 0.26
CA GLN A 389 23.11 41.47 -0.45
C GLN A 389 24.41 41.37 0.34
N PHE A 390 24.38 41.60 1.67
CA PHE A 390 25.54 41.41 2.53
C PHE A 390 26.03 39.96 2.53
N HIS A 391 25.13 38.97 2.66
CA HIS A 391 25.51 37.55 2.58
C HIS A 391 26.10 37.16 1.22
N SER A 392 25.58 37.71 0.11
CA SER A 392 26.11 37.46 -1.23
C SER A 392 27.51 38.06 -1.44
N LEU A 393 27.75 39.27 -0.90
CA LEU A 393 29.01 40.00 -1.02
C LEU A 393 30.11 39.41 -0.15
N PHE A 394 29.80 39.02 1.09
CA PHE A 394 30.80 38.53 2.05
C PHE A 394 30.88 37.00 2.16
N GLY A 395 29.83 36.26 1.77
CA GLY A 395 29.86 34.80 1.72
C GLY A 395 30.87 34.25 0.69
N LYS A 396 31.18 35.02 -0.36
CA LYS A 396 32.25 34.70 -1.32
C LYS A 396 33.66 34.90 -0.78
N TRP A 397 33.82 35.60 0.35
CA TRP A 397 35.13 35.91 0.94
C TRP A 397 35.57 34.90 2.00
N PHE A 398 34.66 34.03 2.45
CA PHE A 398 34.88 33.04 3.50
C PHE A 398 34.49 31.59 3.09
N SER A 399 34.34 31.32 1.80
CA SER A 399 34.11 29.97 1.26
C SER A 399 35.39 29.32 0.75
#